data_AF-A0A7G8IY49-F1
#
_entry.id   AF-A0A7G8IY49-F1
#
_cell.length_a   1.000
_cell.length_b   1.000
_cell.length_c   1.000
_cell.angle_alpha   90.00
_cell.angle_beta   90.00
_cell.angle_gamma   90.00
#
_symmetry.space_group_name_H-M   'P 1'
#
loop_
_entity.id
_entity.type
_entity.pdbx_description
1 polymer ?
#
loop_
_entity_poly.entity_id
_entity_poly.type
_entity_poly.pdbx_seq_one_letter_code
_entity_poly.pdbx_strand_id
1 'polypeptide(L)' 'MSSSTSTQDQWYQDAAASQIKGERLVRAELLNGRVAMLGFVIGILTEALTGYGILSQITFGVLGLS' A
#
# COMPACT_ATOMS: atom_id res chain seq x y z
N MET A 1 30.70 -29.57 -20.36
CA MET A 1 29.97 -29.98 -19.13
C MET A 1 29.57 -28.73 -18.36
N SER A 2 28.63 -27.92 -18.89
CA SER A 2 28.47 -26.53 -18.40
C SER A 2 27.02 -26.01 -18.33
N SER A 3 26.03 -26.80 -18.76
CA SER A 3 24.61 -26.40 -18.79
C SER A 3 23.80 -26.93 -17.60
N SER A 4 24.31 -27.92 -16.87
CA SER A 4 23.63 -28.51 -15.71
C SER A 4 23.85 -27.71 -14.42
N THR A 5 24.94 -26.95 -14.31
CA THR A 5 25.24 -26.14 -13.11
C THR A 5 24.38 -24.87 -13.04
N SER A 6 24.18 -24.19 -14.18
CA SER A 6 23.42 -22.93 -14.25
C SER A 6 21.95 -23.07 -13.84
N THR A 7 21.28 -24.16 -14.22
CA THR A 7 19.87 -24.40 -13.86
C THR A 7 19.72 -24.73 -12.37
N GLN A 8 20.69 -25.45 -11.81
CA GLN A 8 20.74 -25.77 -10.38
C GLN A 8 21.00 -24.51 -9.54
N ASP A 9 21.80 -23.56 -10.02
CA ASP A 9 22.05 -22.31 -9.30
C ASP A 9 20.86 -21.34 -9.39
N GLN A 10 20.09 -21.38 -10.48
CA GLN A 10 18.90 -20.55 -10.66
C GLN A 10 17.76 -20.92 -9.71
N TRP A 11 17.46 -22.22 -9.52
CA TRP A 11 16.36 -22.61 -8.63
C TRP A 11 16.62 -22.23 -7.16
N TYR A 12 17.87 -22.32 -6.70
CA TYR A 12 18.27 -21.87 -5.36
C TYR A 12 18.15 -20.35 -5.22
N GLN A 13 18.56 -19.60 -6.25
CA GLN A 13 18.45 -18.14 -6.26
C GLN A 13 16.99 -17.66 -6.31
N ASP A 14 16.12 -18.30 -7.09
CA ASP A 14 14.68 -17.99 -7.15
C ASP A 14 13.94 -18.35 -5.86
N ALA A 15 14.28 -19.49 -5.24
CA ALA A 15 13.75 -19.87 -3.94
C ALA A 15 14.15 -18.88 -2.83
N ALA A 16 15.38 -18.35 -2.87
CA ALA A 16 15.84 -17.30 -1.95
C ALA A 16 15.20 -15.93 -2.25
N ALA A 17 15.02 -15.58 -3.52
CA ALA A 17 14.45 -14.31 -3.95
C ALA A 17 12.96 -14.18 -3.55
N SER A 18 12.20 -15.27 -3.65
CA SER A 18 10.78 -15.29 -3.26
C SER A 18 10.58 -15.07 -1.75
N GLN A 19 11.45 -15.61 -0.89
CA GLN A 19 11.40 -15.38 0.55
C GLN A 19 11.70 -13.93 0.93
N ILE A 20 12.71 -13.31 0.31
CA ILE A 20 13.07 -11.90 0.57
C ILE A 20 11.97 -10.95 0.10
N LYS A 21 11.29 -11.29 -1.01
CA LYS A 21 10.20 -10.50 -1.56
C LYS A 21 8.96 -10.55 -0.66
N GLY A 22 8.64 -11.72 -0.11
CA GLY A 22 7.51 -11.90 0.83
C GLY A 22 7.62 -11.00 2.06
N GLU A 23 8.80 -10.90 2.67
CA GLU A 23 8.99 -10.06 3.87
C GLU A 23 8.79 -8.56 3.58
N ARG A 24 9.13 -8.11 2.37
CA ARG A 24 8.91 -6.72 1.92
C ARG A 24 7.43 -6.42 1.71
N LEU A 25 6.67 -7.37 1.16
CA LEU A 25 5.24 -7.23 0.93
C LEU A 25 4.45 -7.18 2.23
N VAL A 26 4.78 -8.02 3.23
CA VAL A 26 4.13 -7.99 4.55
C VAL A 26 4.31 -6.63 5.24
N ARG A 27 5.52 -6.05 5.16
CA ARG A 27 5.75 -4.69 5.69
C ARG A 27 4.93 -3.65 4.94
N ALA A 28 4.82 -3.77 3.61
CA ALA A 28 4.00 -2.86 2.80
C ALA A 28 2.51 -2.99 3.13
N GLU A 29 1.99 -4.20 3.35
CA GLU A 29 0.61 -4.45 3.76
C GLU A 29 0.30 -3.83 5.12
N LEU A 30 1.18 -3.99 6.11
CA LEU A 30 1.01 -3.39 7.44
C LEU A 30 1.05 -1.86 7.39
N LEU A 31 1.94 -1.29 6.56
CA LEU A 31 2.00 0.16 6.36
C LEU A 31 0.74 0.67 5.67
N ASN A 32 0.28 0.03 4.60
CA ASN A 32 -0.95 0.39 3.91
C ASN A 32 -2.17 0.28 4.83
N GLY A 33 -2.26 -0.77 5.65
CA GLY A 33 -3.35 -0.94 6.61
C GLY A 33 -3.40 0.17 7.66
N ARG A 34 -2.25 0.58 8.20
CA ARG A 34 -2.17 1.68 9.18
C ARG A 34 -2.52 3.03 8.56
N VAL A 35 -2.01 3.31 7.36
CA VAL A 35 -2.33 4.54 6.62
C VAL A 35 -3.83 4.59 6.31
N ALA A 36 -4.43 3.47 5.91
CA ALA A 36 -5.87 3.40 5.65
C ALA A 36 -6.70 3.68 6.92
N MET A 37 -6.34 3.06 8.05
CA MET A 37 -7.03 3.33 9.33
C MET A 37 -6.89 4.79 9.77
N LEU A 38 -5.69 5.38 9.61
CA LEU A 38 -5.48 6.80 9.91
C LEU A 38 -6.29 7.71 9.00
N GLY A 39 -6.31 7.44 7.68
CA GLY A 39 -7.12 8.20 6.73
C GLY A 39 -8.61 8.16 7.05
N PHE A 40 -9.11 7.00 7.47
CA PHE A 40 -10.50 6.84 7.91
C PHE A 40 -10.80 7.63 9.19
N VAL A 41 -9.96 7.52 10.20
CA VAL A 41 -10.12 8.24 11.49
C VAL A 41 -10.04 9.75 11.27
N ILE A 42 -9.10 10.23 10.45
CA ILE A 42 -8.98 11.64 10.09
C ILE A 42 -10.22 12.09 9.31
N GLY A 43 -10.74 11.27 8.40
CA GLY A 43 -11.98 11.55 7.67
C GLY A 43 -13.17 11.79 8.60
N ILE A 44 -13.39 10.89 9.56
CA ILE A 44 -14.45 11.02 10.58
C ILE A 44 -14.22 12.27 11.45
N LEU A 45 -13.01 12.48 11.95
CA LEU A 45 -12.67 13.64 12.78
C LEU A 45 -12.93 14.95 12.05
N THR A 46 -12.56 15.02 10.78
CA THR A 46 -12.74 16.22 9.96
C THR A 46 -14.23 16.49 9.69
N GLU A 47 -15.02 15.45 9.44
CA GLU A 47 -16.48 15.54 9.34
C GLU A 47 -17.11 16.03 10.66
N ALA A 48 -16.67 15.49 11.79
CA ALA A 48 -17.17 15.86 13.12
C ALA A 48 -16.83 17.31 13.50
N LEU A 49 -15.62 17.79 13.18
CA LEU A 49 -15.17 19.15 13.49
C LEU A 49 -15.78 20.21 12.57
N THR A 50 -15.97 19.88 11.30
CA THR A 50 -16.46 20.83 10.29
C THR A 50 -17.99 20.89 10.26
N GLY A 51 -18.68 19.82 10.68
CA GLY A 51 -20.15 19.72 10.66
C GLY A 51 -20.77 19.63 9.25
N TYR A 52 -19.95 19.78 8.22
CA TYR A 52 -20.24 19.53 6.81
C TYR A 52 -19.26 18.45 6.34
N GLY A 53 -19.77 17.33 5.83
CA GLY A 53 -18.94 16.21 5.41
C GLY A 53 -17.83 16.66 4.45
N ILE A 54 -16.61 16.13 4.63
CA ILE A 54 -15.44 16.37 3.78
C ILE A 54 -15.71 16.21 2.27
N LEU A 55 -16.73 15.42 1.93
CA LEU A 55 -17.24 15.27 0.57
C LEU A 55 -17.68 16.62 -0.02
N SER A 56 -18.34 17.48 0.76
CA SER A 56 -18.78 18.79 0.31
C SER A 56 -17.61 19.74 0.03
N GLN A 57 -16.51 19.68 0.81
CA GLN A 57 -15.36 20.57 0.59
C GLN A 57 -14.38 20.05 -0.47
N ILE A 58 -14.19 18.74 -0.61
CA ILE A 58 -13.37 18.18 -1.69
C ILE A 58 -14.15 18.18 -3.02
N THR A 59 -15.47 17.93 -3.02
CA THR A 59 -16.26 18.06 -4.26
C THR A 59 -16.39 19.51 -4.72
N PHE A 60 -16.47 20.47 -3.81
CA PHE A 60 -16.62 21.88 -4.20
C PHE A 60 -15.27 22.58 -4.37
N GLY A 61 -14.26 22.23 -3.56
CA GLY A 61 -12.93 22.84 -3.57
C GLY A 61 -11.91 22.14 -4.48
N VAL A 62 -11.96 20.81 -4.65
CA VAL A 62 -11.06 20.06 -5.54
C VAL A 62 -11.68 19.79 -6.91
N LEU A 63 -13.00 19.55 -7.00
CA LEU A 63 -13.68 19.36 -8.31
C LEU A 63 -14.24 20.65 -8.92
N GLY A 64 -14.13 21.80 -8.25
CA GLY A 64 -14.27 23.12 -8.86
C GLY A 64 -15.50 23.30 -9.76
N LEU A 65 -16.67 22.85 -9.30
CA LEU A 65 -17.93 23.14 -9.99
C LEU A 65 -18.54 24.39 -9.37
N SER A 66 -18.22 25.52 -10.00
CA SER A 66 -18.99 26.77 -9.95
C SER A 66 -20.27 26.67 -10.77
#